data_AF-A0A1C7GM46-F1
#
_entry.id   AF-A0A1C7GM46-F1
#
_cell.length_a   1.000
_cell.length_b   1.000
_cell.length_c   1.000
_cell.angle_alpha   90.00
_cell.angle_beta   90.00
_cell.angle_gamma   90.00
#
_symmetry.space_group_name_H-M   'P 1'
#
loop_
_entity.id
_entity.type
_entity.pdbx_description
1 polymer ?
#
loop_
_entity_poly.entity_id
_entity_poly.type
_entity_poly.pdbx_seq_one_letter_code
_entity_poly.pdbx_strand_id
1 'polypeptide(L)'
;MITLKIWHGPMRTTLALPLREAEIQKELVKAFRTAPFKVTADNVSPEALAMLNGKEIDLDELNFLAKSLDRFTPYEQEQFLAAVQVEQPSDLKSLINLSFNMERYTLVQNVTDLAAVGRKYLLNKMGALPASEIDKLDFEQAGRDLLTSGNGTPTICGLLFASKDVPYREVYHGATFPYCEPRRDIIAVAQMEYGPKTEYLYLPEDELAVIKAARRMGAPSPDMCKVAFTDFMLDNSMWIQHLETMLRDHGLGVANELADAFPKTTEGMEKLAAVVEYADVSGSGDIMRVARHLEDFVFIKDAETDEDVGHHFVSFDSEYRVSPELADYIDFDALGNQISEDREGQFVEGGFVCMDSGCSLEMILDDDLDLAMRGI
;
A
#
# COMPACT_ATOMS: atom_id res chain seq x y z
N MET A 1 0.59 -13.24 7.61
CA MET A 1 -0.21 -12.34 8.49
C MET A 1 0.17 -12.59 9.94
N ILE A 2 0.46 -11.54 10.71
CA ILE A 2 0.75 -11.63 12.14
C ILE A 2 -0.56 -11.42 12.91
N THR A 3 -0.85 -12.27 13.89
CA THR A 3 -2.00 -12.03 14.80
C THR A 3 -1.56 -12.01 16.24
N LEU A 4 -2.18 -11.13 17.03
CA LEU A 4 -1.83 -10.87 18.42
C LEU A 4 -3.11 -10.86 19.26
N LYS A 5 -3.16 -11.75 20.25
CA LYS A 5 -4.26 -11.86 21.23
C LYS A 5 -3.84 -11.18 22.53
N ILE A 6 -4.61 -10.18 22.96
CA ILE A 6 -4.32 -9.34 24.14
C ILE A 6 -5.40 -9.56 25.19
N TRP A 7 -5.03 -9.94 26.41
CA TRP A 7 -5.96 -10.18 27.51
C TRP A 7 -5.61 -9.29 28.72
N HIS A 8 -6.60 -8.56 29.22
CA HIS A 8 -6.50 -7.75 30.43
C HIS A 8 -7.70 -8.05 31.34
N GLY A 9 -7.55 -9.04 32.22
CA GLY A 9 -8.65 -9.54 33.05
C GLY A 9 -9.78 -10.13 32.18
N PRO A 10 -11.03 -9.62 32.26
CA PRO A 10 -12.13 -10.10 31.41
C PRO A 10 -12.09 -9.50 29.98
N MET A 11 -11.26 -8.49 29.72
CA MET A 11 -11.19 -7.81 28.43
C MET A 11 -10.25 -8.56 27.50
N ARG A 12 -10.66 -8.73 26.24
CA ARG A 12 -9.88 -9.42 25.21
C ARG A 12 -10.07 -8.76 23.85
N THR A 13 -9.00 -8.72 23.07
CA THR A 13 -9.07 -8.39 21.65
C THR A 13 -8.07 -9.22 20.85
N THR A 14 -8.24 -9.23 19.54
CA THR A 14 -7.29 -9.84 18.60
C THR A 14 -7.03 -8.83 17.49
N LEU A 15 -5.77 -8.48 17.30
CA LEU A 15 -5.33 -7.66 16.17
C LEU A 15 -4.72 -8.57 15.10
N ALA A 16 -5.08 -8.33 13.85
CA ALA A 16 -4.49 -8.96 12.69
C ALA A 16 -3.73 -7.90 11.91
N LEU A 17 -2.40 -7.95 11.97
CA LEU A 17 -1.50 -6.93 11.43
C LEU A 17 -0.99 -7.35 10.03
N PRO A 18 -0.67 -6.39 9.15
CA PRO A 18 -0.63 -4.95 9.39
C PRO A 18 -2.00 -4.24 9.35
N LEU A 19 -2.15 -3.15 10.10
CA LEU A 19 -3.35 -2.29 10.14
C LEU A 19 -2.97 -0.81 10.01
N ARG A 20 -3.94 0.00 9.56
CA ARG A 20 -3.86 1.47 9.68
C ARG A 20 -3.92 1.88 11.15
N GLU A 21 -3.34 3.04 11.47
CA GLU A 21 -3.29 3.53 12.86
C GLU A 21 -4.70 3.74 13.41
N ALA A 22 -5.61 4.32 12.63
CA ALA A 22 -7.00 4.53 13.01
C ALA A 22 -7.71 3.21 13.37
N GLU A 23 -7.39 2.12 12.68
CA GLU A 23 -7.96 0.79 12.93
C GLU A 23 -7.42 0.18 14.24
N ILE A 24 -6.11 0.31 14.49
CA ILE A 24 -5.49 -0.11 15.75
C ILE A 24 -6.13 0.63 16.92
N GLN A 25 -6.23 1.96 16.81
CA GLN A 25 -6.86 2.81 17.83
C GLN A 25 -8.31 2.38 18.08
N LYS A 26 -9.10 2.19 17.02
CA LYS A 26 -10.49 1.76 17.10
C LYS A 26 -10.66 0.43 17.83
N GLU A 27 -9.89 -0.60 17.46
CA GLU A 27 -10.01 -1.92 18.07
C GLU A 27 -9.54 -1.95 19.53
N LEU A 28 -8.49 -1.20 19.88
CA LEU A 28 -8.03 -1.10 21.27
C LEU A 28 -9.01 -0.31 22.14
N VAL A 29 -9.51 0.85 21.69
CA VAL A 29 -10.50 1.64 22.45
C VAL A 29 -11.79 0.87 22.65
N LYS A 30 -12.24 0.13 21.63
CA LYS A 30 -13.43 -0.73 21.73
C LYS A 30 -13.28 -1.80 22.81
N ALA A 31 -12.09 -2.40 22.92
CA ALA A 31 -11.81 -3.48 23.86
C ALA A 31 -11.47 -3.00 25.28
N PHE A 32 -10.65 -1.96 25.41
CA PHE A 32 -10.00 -1.56 26.66
C PHE A 32 -10.34 -0.14 27.11
N ARG A 33 -11.13 0.61 26.32
CA ARG A 33 -11.43 2.05 26.54
C ARG A 33 -10.22 2.97 26.46
N THR A 34 -9.06 2.43 26.09
CA THR A 34 -7.80 3.13 25.87
C THR A 34 -7.08 2.46 24.69
N ALA A 35 -6.12 3.17 24.10
CA ALA A 35 -5.26 2.64 23.04
C ALA A 35 -3.79 2.80 23.44
N PRO A 36 -3.25 1.85 24.24
CA PRO A 36 -1.85 1.89 24.61
C PRO A 36 -0.96 1.60 23.40
N PHE A 37 0.19 2.27 23.29
CA PHE A 37 1.19 2.02 22.24
C PHE A 37 1.92 0.68 22.44
N LYS A 38 1.94 0.19 23.68
CA LYS A 38 2.57 -1.07 24.06
C LYS A 38 1.59 -1.98 24.76
N VAL A 39 1.66 -3.26 24.46
CA VAL A 39 0.74 -4.27 25.00
C VAL A 39 1.50 -5.53 25.39
N THR A 40 0.94 -6.31 26.30
CA THR A 40 1.40 -7.68 26.55
C THR A 40 0.42 -8.64 25.88
N ALA A 41 0.93 -9.47 24.97
CA ALA A 41 0.11 -10.47 24.29
C ALA A 41 0.30 -11.85 24.91
N ASP A 42 -0.81 -12.55 25.12
CA ASP A 42 -0.80 -13.95 25.56
C ASP A 42 -0.38 -14.89 24.44
N ASN A 43 -0.73 -14.53 23.21
CA ASN A 43 -0.44 -15.33 22.03
C ASN A 43 -0.21 -14.45 20.80
N VAL A 44 0.98 -14.59 20.22
CA VAL A 44 1.40 -14.05 18.94
C VAL A 44 1.56 -15.20 17.96
N SER A 45 0.99 -15.03 16.76
CA SER A 45 1.04 -15.96 15.65
C SER A 45 1.72 -15.30 14.46
N PRO A 46 2.52 -16.03 13.65
CA PRO A 46 2.77 -17.48 13.69
C PRO A 46 3.57 -17.94 14.92
N GLU A 47 3.57 -19.25 15.21
CA GLU A 47 4.28 -19.85 16.36
C GLU A 47 5.76 -19.49 16.41
N ALA A 48 6.38 -19.26 15.25
CA ALA A 48 7.76 -18.77 15.18
C ALA A 48 7.96 -17.45 15.92
N LEU A 49 6.91 -16.65 16.15
CA LEU A 49 6.94 -15.39 16.90
C LEU A 49 6.53 -15.53 18.38
N ALA A 50 6.32 -16.76 18.87
CA ALA A 50 5.87 -17.03 20.24
C ALA A 50 6.86 -16.54 21.31
N MET A 51 8.11 -16.22 20.95
CA MET A 51 9.06 -15.59 21.87
C MET A 51 8.64 -14.20 22.35
N LEU A 52 7.64 -13.59 21.69
CA LEU A 52 7.03 -12.31 22.10
C LEU A 52 5.92 -12.50 23.15
N ASN A 53 5.41 -13.72 23.34
CA ASN A 53 4.34 -13.98 24.31
C ASN A 53 4.77 -13.60 25.73
N GLY A 54 3.90 -12.89 26.44
CA GLY A 54 4.15 -12.41 27.80
C GLY A 54 5.18 -11.28 27.91
N LYS A 55 5.77 -10.81 26.80
CA LYS A 55 6.62 -9.61 26.77
C LYS A 55 5.79 -8.36 26.48
N GLU A 56 6.34 -7.21 26.86
CA GLU A 56 5.84 -5.92 26.37
C GLU A 56 6.23 -5.76 24.90
N ILE A 57 5.22 -5.56 24.05
CA ILE A 57 5.33 -5.46 22.59
C ILE A 57 5.01 -4.02 22.20
N ASP A 58 5.91 -3.39 21.46
CA ASP A 58 5.63 -2.12 20.78
C ASP A 58 4.78 -2.38 19.53
N LEU A 59 3.58 -1.79 19.48
CA LEU A 59 2.65 -2.02 18.39
C LEU A 59 3.13 -1.38 17.08
N ASP A 60 3.90 -0.29 17.12
CA ASP A 60 4.43 0.32 15.91
C ASP A 60 5.50 -0.60 15.30
N GLU A 61 6.40 -1.14 16.12
CA GLU A 61 7.42 -2.10 15.66
C GLU A 61 6.80 -3.39 15.13
N LEU A 62 5.82 -3.97 15.83
CA LEU A 62 5.15 -5.18 15.37
C LEU A 62 4.32 -4.94 14.10
N ASN A 63 3.64 -3.79 14.00
CA ASN A 63 2.90 -3.42 12.81
C ASN A 63 3.85 -3.17 11.62
N PHE A 64 5.01 -2.55 11.86
CA PHE A 64 6.05 -2.38 10.84
C PHE A 64 6.63 -3.72 10.36
N LEU A 65 6.93 -4.65 11.28
CA LEU A 65 7.33 -6.01 10.91
C LEU A 65 6.24 -6.68 10.06
N ALA A 66 4.98 -6.57 10.44
CA ALA A 66 3.87 -7.11 9.67
C ALA A 66 3.78 -6.49 8.26
N LYS A 67 3.95 -5.17 8.12
CA LYS A 67 4.04 -4.47 6.82
C LYS A 67 5.19 -5.01 5.97
N SER A 68 6.37 -5.22 6.58
CA SER A 68 7.54 -5.80 5.89
C SER A 68 7.27 -7.22 5.39
N LEU A 69 6.62 -8.07 6.18
CA LEU A 69 6.32 -9.46 5.82
C LEU A 69 5.17 -9.59 4.81
N ASP A 70 4.29 -8.60 4.70
CA ASP A 70 3.18 -8.60 3.74
C ASP A 70 3.68 -8.61 2.28
N ARG A 71 4.91 -8.14 2.05
CA ARG A 71 5.60 -8.15 0.75
C ARG A 71 6.14 -9.52 0.36
N PHE A 72 6.31 -10.41 1.33
CA PHE A 72 6.94 -11.70 1.07
C PHE A 72 6.00 -12.62 0.31
N THR A 73 6.53 -13.22 -0.76
CA THR A 73 5.93 -14.38 -1.40
C THR A 73 5.75 -15.52 -0.38
N PRO A 74 4.87 -16.49 -0.64
CA PRO A 74 4.70 -17.64 0.26
C PRO A 74 6.02 -18.35 0.61
N TYR A 75 6.96 -18.43 -0.34
CA TYR A 75 8.28 -19.01 -0.11
C TYR A 75 9.14 -18.15 0.84
N GLU A 76 9.17 -16.84 0.66
CA GLU A 76 9.93 -15.91 1.52
C GLU A 76 9.37 -15.88 2.94
N GLN A 77 8.05 -16.04 3.11
CA GLN A 77 7.45 -16.20 4.44
C GLN A 77 8.00 -17.45 5.14
N GLU A 78 8.02 -18.60 4.47
CA GLU A 78 8.58 -19.84 5.03
C GLU A 78 10.10 -19.72 5.29
N GLN A 79 10.83 -19.06 4.39
CA GLN A 79 12.25 -18.75 4.54
C GLN A 79 12.50 -17.90 5.79
N PHE A 80 11.66 -16.90 6.04
CA PHE A 80 11.76 -16.04 7.24
C PHE A 80 11.49 -16.84 8.51
N LEU A 81 10.43 -17.66 8.54
CA LEU A 81 10.12 -18.50 9.71
C LEU A 81 11.25 -19.50 10.01
N ALA A 82 11.83 -20.10 8.97
CA ALA A 82 13.01 -20.95 9.10
C ALA A 82 14.20 -20.17 9.68
N ALA A 83 14.45 -18.95 9.18
CA ALA A 83 15.51 -18.09 9.69
C ALA A 83 15.29 -17.70 11.16
N VAL A 84 14.05 -17.41 11.57
CA VAL A 84 13.70 -17.16 12.98
C VAL A 84 14.01 -18.39 13.86
N GLN A 85 13.71 -19.60 13.39
CA GLN A 85 14.01 -20.83 14.12
C GLN A 85 15.52 -21.03 14.32
N VAL A 86 16.33 -20.69 13.31
CA VAL A 86 17.79 -20.87 13.32
C VAL A 86 18.51 -19.77 14.10
N GLU A 87 18.16 -18.50 13.86
CA GLU A 87 18.82 -17.34 14.44
C GLU A 87 18.31 -17.01 15.86
N GLN A 88 17.11 -17.48 16.23
CA GLN A 88 16.49 -17.31 17.55
C GLN A 88 16.49 -15.84 18.05
N PRO A 89 15.94 -14.88 17.28
CA PRO A 89 15.90 -13.48 17.68
C PRO A 89 15.14 -13.30 19.01
N SER A 90 15.64 -12.41 19.87
CA SER A 90 15.10 -12.19 21.22
C SER A 90 14.02 -11.10 21.33
N ASP A 91 13.95 -10.22 20.33
CA ASP A 91 13.13 -9.00 20.33
C ASP A 91 12.70 -8.57 18.92
N LEU A 92 11.82 -7.55 18.86
CA LEU A 92 11.29 -6.99 17.61
C LEU A 92 12.38 -6.34 16.76
N LYS A 93 13.36 -5.67 17.37
CA LYS A 93 14.50 -5.11 16.64
C LYS A 93 15.23 -6.18 15.83
N SER A 94 15.50 -7.33 16.43
CA SER A 94 16.19 -8.44 15.78
C SER A 94 15.32 -9.08 14.70
N LEU A 95 14.00 -9.18 14.92
CA LEU A 95 13.05 -9.67 13.92
C LEU A 95 12.95 -8.75 12.70
N ILE A 96 12.86 -7.43 12.92
CA ILE A 96 12.85 -6.43 11.85
C ILE A 96 14.17 -6.50 11.08
N ASN A 97 15.32 -6.48 11.74
CA ASN A 97 16.58 -6.61 11.01
C ASN A 97 16.67 -7.93 10.23
N LEU A 98 16.16 -9.04 10.78
CA LEU A 98 16.13 -10.32 10.09
C LEU A 98 15.30 -10.27 8.80
N SER A 99 14.14 -9.59 8.79
CA SER A 99 13.30 -9.47 7.58
C SER A 99 13.99 -8.69 6.45
N PHE A 100 15.01 -7.87 6.76
CA PHE A 100 15.82 -7.15 5.77
C PHE A 100 17.10 -7.88 5.37
N ASN A 101 17.33 -9.09 5.89
CA ASN A 101 18.52 -9.89 5.61
C ASN A 101 18.18 -11.24 4.95
N MET A 102 17.03 -11.33 4.27
CA MET A 102 16.55 -12.57 3.64
C MET A 102 17.49 -13.13 2.57
N GLU A 103 18.23 -12.26 1.87
CA GLU A 103 19.30 -12.61 0.92
C GLU A 103 20.40 -13.53 1.52
N ARG A 104 20.56 -13.51 2.85
CA ARG A 104 21.54 -14.36 3.55
C ARG A 104 21.10 -15.81 3.67
N TYR A 105 19.82 -16.12 3.52
CA TYR A 105 19.29 -17.45 3.81
C TYR A 105 18.81 -18.11 2.53
N THR A 106 19.04 -19.41 2.37
CA THR A 106 18.44 -20.19 1.28
C THR A 106 17.68 -21.35 1.87
N LEU A 107 16.35 -21.34 1.72
CA LEU A 107 15.49 -22.42 2.18
C LEU A 107 15.32 -23.46 1.06
N VAL A 108 15.75 -24.69 1.33
CA VAL A 108 15.58 -25.84 0.43
C VAL A 108 14.51 -26.78 0.98
N GLN A 109 13.41 -26.88 0.25
CA GLN A 109 12.25 -27.70 0.62
C GLN A 109 12.15 -28.97 -0.22
N ASN A 110 12.72 -28.94 -1.43
CA ASN A 110 12.82 -30.08 -2.32
C ASN A 110 14.28 -30.25 -2.76
N VAL A 111 14.89 -31.37 -2.39
CA VAL A 111 16.29 -31.71 -2.72
C VAL A 111 16.45 -32.47 -4.03
N THR A 112 15.35 -32.86 -4.70
CA THR A 112 15.43 -33.65 -5.94
C THR A 112 15.72 -32.83 -7.19
N ASP A 113 15.46 -31.52 -7.15
CA ASP A 113 15.70 -30.58 -8.24
C ASP A 113 16.87 -29.65 -7.90
N LEU A 114 18.08 -30.08 -8.27
CA LEU A 114 19.29 -29.33 -7.99
C LEU A 114 19.34 -27.98 -8.72
N ALA A 115 18.78 -27.90 -9.93
CA ALA A 115 18.74 -26.65 -10.68
C ALA A 115 17.81 -25.63 -9.98
N ALA A 116 16.64 -26.05 -9.50
CA ALA A 116 15.77 -25.16 -8.72
C ALA A 116 16.43 -24.71 -7.40
N VAL A 117 17.16 -25.60 -6.72
CA VAL A 117 17.93 -25.25 -5.52
C VAL A 117 19.01 -24.22 -5.83
N GLY A 118 19.83 -24.45 -6.87
CA GLY A 118 20.88 -23.53 -7.25
C GLY A 118 20.35 -22.18 -7.72
N ARG A 119 19.22 -22.15 -8.44
CA ARG A 119 18.55 -20.90 -8.83
C ARG A 119 18.15 -20.07 -7.61
N LYS A 120 17.52 -20.69 -6.60
CA LYS A 120 17.16 -20.02 -5.34
C LYS A 120 18.40 -19.51 -4.61
N TYR A 121 19.42 -20.36 -4.48
CA TYR A 121 20.68 -20.03 -3.82
C TYR A 121 21.36 -18.81 -4.45
N LEU A 122 21.51 -18.83 -5.77
CA LEU A 122 22.15 -17.76 -6.52
C LEU A 122 21.34 -16.47 -6.49
N LEU A 123 20.01 -16.55 -6.61
CA LEU A 123 19.13 -15.39 -6.49
C LEU A 123 19.27 -14.71 -5.12
N ASN A 124 19.24 -15.49 -4.02
CA ASN A 124 19.43 -14.95 -2.67
C ASN A 124 20.82 -14.32 -2.53
N LYS A 125 21.88 -15.03 -2.96
CA LYS A 125 23.26 -14.55 -2.81
C LYS A 125 23.56 -13.28 -3.60
N MET A 126 22.95 -13.09 -4.77
CA MET A 126 23.18 -11.93 -5.63
C MET A 126 22.14 -10.82 -5.46
N GLY A 127 21.05 -11.06 -4.76
CA GLY A 127 19.91 -10.14 -4.60
C GLY A 127 19.04 -10.04 -5.87
N ALA A 128 19.65 -10.06 -7.05
CA ALA A 128 18.97 -10.10 -8.35
C ALA A 128 19.75 -10.94 -9.36
N LEU A 129 19.05 -11.43 -10.38
CA LEU A 129 19.63 -12.18 -11.50
C LEU A 129 19.23 -11.52 -12.82
N PRO A 130 20.15 -10.81 -13.50
CA PRO A 130 19.87 -10.22 -14.80
C PRO A 130 19.55 -11.31 -15.82
N ALA A 131 18.51 -11.12 -16.65
CA ALA A 131 18.11 -12.08 -17.67
C ALA A 131 19.27 -12.49 -18.61
N SER A 132 20.18 -11.55 -18.90
CA SER A 132 21.37 -11.76 -19.73
C SER A 132 22.45 -12.66 -19.12
N GLU A 133 22.37 -12.94 -17.83
CA GLU A 133 23.33 -13.77 -17.10
C GLU A 133 22.80 -15.17 -16.79
N ILE A 134 21.49 -15.39 -16.86
CA ILE A 134 20.84 -16.66 -16.53
C ILE A 134 21.44 -17.81 -17.34
N ASP A 135 21.61 -17.64 -18.65
CA ASP A 135 22.15 -18.69 -19.53
C ASP A 135 23.64 -19.00 -19.29
N LYS A 136 24.34 -18.17 -18.49
CA LYS A 136 25.76 -18.35 -18.16
C LYS A 136 25.96 -19.06 -16.82
N LEU A 137 24.90 -19.31 -16.07
CA LEU A 137 24.96 -19.89 -14.73
C LEU A 137 24.65 -21.39 -14.76
N ASP A 138 25.50 -22.18 -14.11
CA ASP A 138 25.22 -23.59 -13.86
C ASP A 138 24.44 -23.75 -12.56
N PHE A 139 23.11 -23.70 -12.66
CA PHE A 139 22.23 -23.85 -11.51
C PHE A 139 22.30 -25.24 -10.89
N GLU A 140 22.49 -26.30 -11.68
CA GLU A 140 22.56 -27.66 -11.14
C GLU A 140 23.80 -27.84 -10.26
N GLN A 141 24.95 -27.36 -10.75
CA GLN A 141 26.19 -27.37 -9.98
C GLN A 141 26.09 -26.52 -8.72
N ALA A 142 25.53 -25.30 -8.81
CA ALA A 142 25.34 -24.45 -7.65
C ALA A 142 24.45 -25.09 -6.57
N GLY A 143 23.38 -25.78 -6.97
CA GLY A 143 22.52 -26.50 -6.04
C GLY A 143 23.20 -27.72 -5.41
N ARG A 144 23.99 -28.45 -6.20
CA ARG A 144 24.82 -29.57 -5.72
C ARG A 144 25.84 -29.10 -4.69
N ASP A 145 26.53 -28.00 -4.96
CA ASP A 145 27.52 -27.42 -4.07
C ASP A 145 26.90 -26.95 -2.75
N LEU A 146 25.72 -26.32 -2.81
CA LEU A 146 24.99 -25.91 -1.62
C LEU A 146 24.63 -27.12 -0.74
N LEU A 147 24.00 -28.14 -1.32
CA LEU A 147 23.55 -29.32 -0.57
C LEU A 147 24.70 -30.16 -0.02
N THR A 148 25.84 -30.19 -0.71
CA THR A 148 27.04 -30.93 -0.27
C THR A 148 27.93 -30.13 0.69
N SER A 149 27.67 -28.83 0.89
CA SER A 149 28.42 -27.97 1.81
C SER A 149 28.37 -28.40 3.28
N GLY A 150 27.37 -29.20 3.66
CA GLY A 150 27.17 -29.65 5.04
C GLY A 150 26.65 -28.58 6.02
N ASN A 151 26.33 -27.38 5.54
CA ASN A 151 25.92 -26.24 6.38
C ASN A 151 24.39 -26.04 6.47
N GLY A 152 23.60 -27.01 6.02
CA GLY A 152 22.14 -26.94 6.04
C GLY A 152 21.58 -27.30 7.41
N THR A 153 20.82 -26.39 8.02
CA THR A 153 20.14 -26.61 9.30
C THR A 153 18.69 -27.07 9.05
N PRO A 154 18.27 -28.24 9.56
CA PRO A 154 16.87 -28.66 9.48
C PRO A 154 15.93 -27.73 10.25
N THR A 155 14.84 -27.33 9.60
CA THR A 155 13.75 -26.50 10.16
C THR A 155 12.40 -27.14 9.84
N ILE A 156 11.32 -26.62 10.43
CA ILE A 156 9.96 -27.08 10.10
C ILE A 156 9.58 -26.79 8.63
N CYS A 157 10.26 -25.85 7.97
CA CYS A 157 9.98 -25.44 6.59
C CYS A 157 10.91 -26.12 5.56
N GLY A 158 11.95 -26.85 5.98
CA GLY A 158 12.97 -27.43 5.10
C GLY A 158 14.39 -27.25 5.64
N LEU A 159 15.40 -27.46 4.78
CA LEU A 159 16.81 -27.22 5.11
C LEU A 159 17.16 -25.74 4.85
N LEU A 160 17.54 -25.00 5.90
CA LEU A 160 17.98 -23.62 5.78
C LEU A 160 19.50 -23.54 5.70
N PHE A 161 20.02 -22.88 4.68
CA PHE A 161 21.44 -22.59 4.54
C PHE A 161 21.68 -21.11 4.77
N ALA A 162 22.51 -20.78 5.77
CA ALA A 162 22.95 -19.41 6.01
C ALA A 162 24.25 -19.13 5.24
N SER A 163 24.22 -18.15 4.35
CA SER A 163 25.38 -17.69 3.58
C SER A 163 26.30 -16.86 4.46
N LYS A 164 27.57 -17.28 4.53
CA LYS A 164 28.64 -16.52 5.22
C LYS A 164 29.21 -15.40 4.34
N ASP A 165 29.02 -15.50 3.02
CA ASP A 165 29.55 -14.55 2.04
C ASP A 165 28.71 -13.26 1.98
N VAL A 166 27.43 -13.36 2.37
CA VAL A 166 26.53 -12.19 2.43
C VAL A 166 26.64 -11.60 3.84
N PRO A 167 27.08 -10.35 4.02
CA PRO A 167 27.19 -9.73 5.34
C PRO A 167 25.82 -9.44 5.93
N TYR A 168 25.71 -9.50 7.27
CA TYR A 168 24.52 -9.04 7.97
C TYR A 168 24.49 -7.51 7.99
N ARG A 169 23.34 -6.92 7.71
CA ARG A 169 23.11 -5.47 7.74
C ARG A 169 22.11 -5.13 8.82
N GLU A 170 22.54 -4.37 9.83
CA GLU A 170 21.63 -3.78 10.80
C GLU A 170 21.05 -2.50 10.22
N VAL A 171 19.81 -2.55 9.74
CA VAL A 171 19.09 -1.42 9.12
C VAL A 171 18.14 -0.73 10.09
N TYR A 172 17.77 -1.39 11.20
CA TYR A 172 16.88 -0.86 12.21
C TYR A 172 17.57 -0.80 13.58
N HIS A 173 17.63 0.40 14.15
CA HIS A 173 18.36 0.66 15.41
C HIS A 173 17.44 0.88 16.63
N GLY A 174 16.13 0.63 16.52
CA GLY A 174 15.17 0.76 17.63
C GLY A 174 14.55 2.14 17.79
N ALA A 175 14.60 2.98 16.75
CA ALA A 175 13.96 4.30 16.75
C ALA A 175 13.19 4.53 15.46
N THR A 176 13.89 4.90 14.38
CA THR A 176 13.24 5.18 13.08
C THR A 176 13.20 3.96 12.19
N PHE A 177 12.11 3.79 11.45
CA PHE A 177 11.95 2.64 10.58
C PHE A 177 12.73 2.78 9.26
N PRO A 178 13.33 1.68 8.74
CA PRO A 178 13.92 1.68 7.41
C PRO A 178 12.85 1.81 6.33
N TYR A 179 13.26 2.21 5.13
CA TYR A 179 12.38 2.20 3.95
C TYR A 179 11.82 0.80 3.71
N CYS A 180 10.52 0.71 3.48
CA CYS A 180 9.81 -0.51 3.13
C CYS A 180 9.13 -0.25 1.78
N GLU A 181 9.20 -1.18 0.83
CA GLU A 181 8.54 -0.95 -0.46
C GLU A 181 7.03 -0.72 -0.26
N PRO A 182 6.48 0.26 -1.00
CA PRO A 182 5.08 0.63 -0.90
C PRO A 182 4.16 -0.51 -1.37
N ARG A 183 3.01 -0.61 -0.72
CA ARG A 183 1.90 -1.46 -1.18
C ARG A 183 1.17 -0.78 -2.36
N ARG A 184 0.31 -1.54 -3.03
CA ARG A 184 -0.47 -1.06 -4.19
C ARG A 184 -1.45 0.08 -3.87
N ASP A 185 -1.87 0.22 -2.61
CA ASP A 185 -2.80 1.28 -2.18
C ASP A 185 -2.09 2.62 -1.87
N ILE A 186 -0.77 2.65 -1.93
CA ILE A 186 0.05 3.83 -1.70
C ILE A 186 0.17 4.61 -3.00
N ILE A 187 0.01 5.94 -2.93
CA ILE A 187 0.15 6.88 -4.03
C ILE A 187 1.55 7.46 -4.11
N ALA A 188 2.14 7.82 -2.96
CA ALA A 188 3.46 8.44 -2.89
C ALA A 188 4.18 8.09 -1.58
N VAL A 189 5.51 8.11 -1.62
CA VAL A 189 6.37 7.96 -0.45
C VAL A 189 7.02 9.29 -0.13
N ALA A 190 6.71 9.84 1.04
CA ALA A 190 7.33 11.05 1.54
C ALA A 190 8.45 10.70 2.54
N GLN A 191 9.65 11.21 2.30
CA GLN A 191 10.75 11.17 3.23
C GLN A 191 10.63 12.37 4.19
N MET A 192 10.59 12.07 5.48
CA MET A 192 10.50 13.06 6.55
C MET A 192 11.83 13.08 7.32
N GLU A 193 12.39 14.25 7.54
CA GLU A 193 13.70 14.42 8.17
C GLU A 193 13.66 15.41 9.35
N TYR A 194 14.33 15.03 10.45
CA TYR A 194 14.60 15.92 11.58
C TYR A 194 16.00 15.67 12.13
N GLY A 195 16.89 16.64 11.96
CA GLY A 195 18.31 16.47 12.27
C GLY A 195 18.94 15.39 11.38
N PRO A 196 19.68 14.42 11.93
CA PRO A 196 20.29 13.31 11.16
C PRO A 196 19.36 12.10 10.98
N LYS A 197 18.11 12.18 11.45
CA LYS A 197 17.16 11.07 11.43
C LYS A 197 16.14 11.26 10.32
N THR A 198 15.69 10.12 9.79
CA THR A 198 14.75 10.02 8.67
C THR A 198 13.67 8.99 8.99
N GLU A 199 12.44 9.29 8.60
CA GLU A 199 11.30 8.38 8.54
C GLU A 199 10.70 8.42 7.13
N TYR A 200 9.91 7.40 6.79
CA TYR A 200 9.19 7.31 5.53
C TYR A 200 7.70 7.20 5.80
N LEU A 201 6.91 8.04 5.13
CA LEU A 201 5.45 8.05 5.18
C LEU A 201 4.91 7.55 3.84
N TYR A 202 3.93 6.66 3.90
CA TYR A 202 3.35 6.01 2.73
C TYR A 202 1.94 6.56 2.54
N LEU A 203 1.79 7.54 1.64
CA LEU A 203 0.54 8.30 1.52
C LEU A 203 -0.47 7.55 0.64
N PRO A 204 -1.78 7.58 0.96
CA PRO A 204 -2.36 8.29 2.11
C PRO A 204 -2.07 7.61 3.45
N GLU A 205 -1.78 8.42 4.47
CA GLU A 205 -1.40 7.97 5.82
C GLU A 205 -2.23 8.67 6.91
N ASP A 206 -2.48 7.97 8.01
CA ASP A 206 -3.25 8.52 9.13
C ASP A 206 -2.47 9.63 9.85
N GLU A 207 -3.15 10.70 10.27
CA GLU A 207 -2.54 11.84 10.97
C GLU A 207 -1.73 11.39 12.21
N LEU A 208 -2.26 10.43 12.99
CA LEU A 208 -1.56 9.91 14.15
C LEU A 208 -0.27 9.15 13.78
N ALA A 209 -0.22 8.49 12.62
CA ALA A 209 0.99 7.83 12.14
C ALA A 209 2.07 8.86 11.75
N VAL A 210 1.67 10.00 11.14
CA VAL A 210 2.56 11.14 10.86
C VAL A 210 3.13 11.73 12.15
N ILE A 211 2.28 11.96 13.16
CA ILE A 211 2.70 12.45 14.48
C ILE A 211 3.69 11.48 15.15
N LYS A 212 3.43 10.18 15.07
CA LYS A 212 4.32 9.15 15.62
C LYS A 212 5.68 9.12 14.90
N ALA A 213 5.71 9.26 13.58
CA ALA A 213 6.95 9.34 12.81
C ALA A 213 7.82 10.53 13.26
N ALA A 214 7.22 11.73 13.36
CA ALA A 214 7.89 12.92 13.89
C ALA A 214 8.49 12.66 15.29
N ARG A 215 7.72 12.04 16.19
CA ARG A 215 8.15 11.71 17.55
C ARG A 215 9.29 10.69 17.60
N ARG A 216 9.31 9.67 16.74
CA ARG A 216 10.42 8.69 16.66
C ARG A 216 11.73 9.34 16.23
N MET A 217 11.66 10.36 15.37
CA MET A 217 12.81 11.21 15.06
C MET A 217 13.20 12.16 16.20
N GLY A 218 12.30 12.41 17.16
CA GLY A 218 12.51 13.34 18.27
C GLY A 218 12.12 14.79 17.92
N ALA A 219 11.33 14.97 16.86
CA ALA A 219 10.74 16.26 16.52
C ALA A 219 9.59 16.61 17.50
N PRO A 220 9.43 17.89 17.86
CA PRO A 220 8.30 18.33 18.70
C PRO A 220 6.93 18.18 18.03
N SER A 221 6.86 18.41 16.72
CA SER A 221 5.67 18.26 15.88
C SER A 221 6.07 17.90 14.44
N PRO A 222 5.13 17.40 13.61
CA PRO A 222 5.35 17.18 12.18
C PRO A 222 5.86 18.42 11.42
N ASP A 223 5.33 19.60 11.72
CA ASP A 223 5.67 20.86 11.03
C ASP A 223 7.15 21.26 11.15
N MET A 224 7.84 20.75 12.18
CA MET A 224 9.26 21.02 12.41
C MET A 224 10.18 20.14 11.56
N CYS A 225 9.62 19.22 10.78
CA CYS A 225 10.37 18.30 9.95
C CYS A 225 10.43 18.79 8.50
N LYS A 226 11.53 18.46 7.82
CA LYS A 226 11.62 18.64 6.37
C LYS A 226 10.94 17.45 5.70
N VAL A 227 10.16 17.71 4.65
CA VAL A 227 9.44 16.67 3.93
C VAL A 227 9.69 16.85 2.44
N ALA A 228 9.96 15.73 1.75
CA ALA A 228 10.04 15.68 0.30
C ALA A 228 9.50 14.32 -0.19
N PHE A 229 8.86 14.31 -1.36
CA PHE A 229 8.54 13.05 -2.02
C PHE A 229 9.80 12.39 -2.58
N THR A 230 9.84 11.06 -2.50
CA THR A 230 10.98 10.24 -2.95
C THR A 230 10.57 9.21 -4.00
N ASP A 231 9.36 8.68 -3.89
CA ASP A 231 8.78 7.74 -4.85
C ASP A 231 7.30 8.04 -5.09
N PHE A 232 6.80 7.66 -6.27
CA PHE A 232 5.41 7.79 -6.68
C PHE A 232 4.93 6.49 -7.32
N MET A 233 3.73 6.05 -6.97
CA MET A 233 3.04 4.90 -7.61
C MET A 233 2.04 5.40 -8.67
N LEU A 234 2.40 6.50 -9.33
CA LEU A 234 1.61 7.19 -10.35
C LEU A 234 2.41 7.19 -11.65
N ASP A 235 1.77 6.82 -12.75
CA ASP A 235 2.43 6.70 -14.05
C ASP A 235 2.44 8.02 -14.86
N ASN A 236 1.68 9.03 -14.43
CA ASN A 236 1.54 10.31 -15.12
C ASN A 236 2.13 11.47 -14.29
N SER A 237 3.03 12.24 -14.90
CA SER A 237 3.73 13.36 -14.29
C SER A 237 2.82 14.51 -13.85
N MET A 238 1.64 14.66 -14.46
CA MET A 238 0.63 15.65 -14.05
C MET A 238 0.22 15.44 -12.59
N TRP A 239 -0.15 14.21 -12.22
CA TRP A 239 -0.60 13.88 -10.86
C TRP A 239 0.51 14.06 -9.83
N ILE A 240 1.75 13.72 -10.21
CA ILE A 240 2.95 13.96 -9.41
C ILE A 240 3.12 15.46 -9.14
N GLN A 241 3.00 16.30 -10.16
CA GLN A 241 3.12 17.75 -10.04
C GLN A 241 2.05 18.35 -9.11
N HIS A 242 0.82 17.84 -9.12
CA HIS A 242 -0.23 18.30 -8.20
C HIS A 242 0.10 17.99 -6.75
N LEU A 243 0.60 16.77 -6.46
CA LEU A 243 1.06 16.39 -5.12
C LEU A 243 2.23 17.25 -4.65
N GLU A 244 3.26 17.42 -5.49
CA GLU A 244 4.41 18.27 -5.18
C GLU A 244 4.02 19.73 -4.93
N THR A 245 3.06 20.24 -5.71
CA THR A 245 2.53 21.59 -5.54
C THR A 245 1.78 21.73 -4.23
N MET A 246 0.93 20.76 -3.88
CA MET A 246 0.25 20.76 -2.58
C MET A 246 1.22 20.68 -1.41
N LEU A 247 2.25 19.82 -1.49
CA LEU A 247 3.26 19.72 -0.45
C LEU A 247 4.02 21.04 -0.26
N ARG A 248 4.44 21.66 -1.35
CA ARG A 248 5.23 22.90 -1.33
C ARG A 248 4.42 24.10 -0.84
N ASP A 249 3.18 24.23 -1.31
CA ASP A 249 2.40 25.45 -1.12
C ASP A 249 1.50 25.37 0.13
N HIS A 250 1.13 24.16 0.57
CA HIS A 250 0.17 23.93 1.67
C HIS A 250 0.64 22.94 2.75
N GLY A 251 1.74 22.22 2.53
CA GLY A 251 2.30 21.28 3.51
C GLY A 251 1.85 19.83 3.35
N LEU A 252 2.35 18.96 4.24
CA LEU A 252 2.17 17.52 4.15
C LEU A 252 0.71 17.11 4.36
N GLY A 253 0.00 17.72 5.31
CA GLY A 253 -1.41 17.41 5.58
C GLY A 253 -2.29 17.51 4.32
N VAL A 254 -2.16 18.61 3.57
CA VAL A 254 -2.95 18.83 2.35
C VAL A 254 -2.49 17.93 1.20
N ALA A 255 -1.18 17.68 1.06
CA ALA A 255 -0.69 16.73 0.08
C ALA A 255 -1.18 15.29 0.36
N ASN A 256 -1.29 14.92 1.64
CA ASN A 256 -1.85 13.65 2.09
C ASN A 256 -3.35 13.55 1.80
N GLU A 257 -4.11 14.64 2.00
CA GLU A 257 -5.52 14.71 1.62
C GLU A 257 -5.74 14.51 0.12
N LEU A 258 -4.89 15.09 -0.73
CA LEU A 258 -4.95 14.88 -2.18
C LEU A 258 -4.60 13.43 -2.56
N ALA A 259 -3.55 12.87 -1.94
CA ALA A 259 -3.20 11.47 -2.14
C ALA A 259 -4.32 10.51 -1.69
N ASP A 260 -5.08 10.85 -0.66
CA ASP A 260 -6.22 10.06 -0.21
C ASP A 260 -7.37 10.13 -1.23
N ALA A 261 -7.66 11.32 -1.75
CA ALA A 261 -8.71 11.54 -2.75
C ALA A 261 -8.45 10.83 -4.09
N PHE A 262 -7.17 10.60 -4.46
CA PHE A 262 -6.87 9.89 -5.70
C PHE A 262 -7.36 8.43 -5.68
N PRO A 263 -8.01 7.99 -6.77
CA PRO A 263 -8.38 6.59 -6.97
C PRO A 263 -7.19 5.64 -6.85
N LYS A 264 -7.44 4.41 -6.37
CA LYS A 264 -6.40 3.38 -6.17
C LYS A 264 -6.32 2.39 -7.34
N THR A 265 -7.17 2.53 -8.35
CA THR A 265 -7.22 1.66 -9.52
C THR A 265 -6.87 2.45 -10.77
N THR A 266 -6.30 1.76 -11.76
CA THR A 266 -5.99 2.37 -13.07
C THR A 266 -7.26 2.92 -13.73
N GLU A 267 -8.35 2.16 -13.74
CA GLU A 267 -9.65 2.60 -14.26
C GLU A 267 -10.21 3.82 -13.52
N GLY A 268 -10.02 3.89 -12.20
CA GLY A 268 -10.40 5.07 -11.42
C GLY A 268 -9.56 6.30 -11.78
N MET A 269 -8.26 6.12 -12.02
CA MET A 269 -7.40 7.22 -12.49
C MET A 269 -7.73 7.67 -13.91
N GLU A 270 -8.15 6.76 -14.79
CA GLU A 270 -8.68 7.09 -16.12
C GLU A 270 -9.98 7.90 -16.00
N LYS A 271 -10.92 7.46 -15.13
CA LYS A 271 -12.13 8.22 -14.81
C LYS A 271 -11.79 9.62 -14.29
N LEU A 272 -10.85 9.74 -13.36
CA LEU A 272 -10.42 11.04 -12.84
C LEU A 272 -9.85 11.95 -13.93
N ALA A 273 -9.03 11.42 -14.84
CA ALA A 273 -8.50 12.19 -15.97
C ALA A 273 -9.63 12.73 -16.87
N ALA A 274 -10.58 11.87 -17.24
CA ALA A 274 -11.73 12.23 -18.05
C ALA A 274 -12.62 13.29 -17.36
N VAL A 275 -12.85 13.16 -16.05
CA VAL A 275 -13.65 14.12 -15.28
C VAL A 275 -12.92 15.46 -15.13
N VAL A 276 -11.59 15.47 -14.98
CA VAL A 276 -10.80 16.71 -14.94
C VAL A 276 -10.88 17.46 -16.27
N GLU A 277 -10.87 16.75 -17.41
CA GLU A 277 -11.12 17.34 -18.73
C GLU A 277 -12.55 17.88 -18.85
N TYR A 278 -13.55 17.06 -18.48
CA TYR A 278 -14.97 17.45 -18.48
C TYR A 278 -15.24 18.72 -17.64
N ALA A 279 -14.63 18.80 -16.46
CA ALA A 279 -14.80 19.93 -15.55
C ALA A 279 -13.98 21.17 -15.97
N ASP A 280 -13.09 21.06 -16.96
CA ASP A 280 -12.14 22.10 -17.38
C ASP A 280 -11.34 22.70 -16.21
N VAL A 281 -10.85 21.82 -15.31
CA VAL A 281 -10.08 22.23 -14.12
C VAL A 281 -8.60 21.89 -14.24
N SER A 282 -7.76 22.76 -13.70
CA SER A 282 -6.30 22.56 -13.65
C SER A 282 -5.67 22.90 -12.31
N GLY A 283 -6.41 23.54 -11.40
CA GLY A 283 -5.94 23.82 -10.04
C GLY A 283 -5.92 22.56 -9.20
N SER A 284 -4.84 22.32 -8.45
CA SER A 284 -4.74 21.16 -7.55
C SER A 284 -5.89 21.11 -6.52
N GLY A 285 -6.44 22.26 -6.11
CA GLY A 285 -7.60 22.33 -5.21
C GLY A 285 -8.90 21.84 -5.86
N ASP A 286 -9.15 22.25 -7.11
CA ASP A 286 -10.31 21.84 -7.89
C ASP A 286 -10.23 20.36 -8.26
N ILE A 287 -9.03 19.88 -8.62
CA ILE A 287 -8.77 18.46 -8.84
C ILE A 287 -9.05 17.65 -7.57
N MET A 288 -8.68 18.16 -6.40
CA MET A 288 -9.00 17.49 -5.14
C MET A 288 -10.52 17.42 -4.89
N ARG A 289 -11.27 18.48 -5.18
CA ARG A 289 -12.75 18.50 -5.10
C ARG A 289 -13.35 17.44 -6.03
N VAL A 290 -12.96 17.48 -7.30
CA VAL A 290 -13.41 16.53 -8.32
C VAL A 290 -13.09 15.08 -7.90
N ALA A 291 -11.87 14.82 -7.43
CA ALA A 291 -11.47 13.47 -7.00
C ALA A 291 -12.29 12.95 -5.81
N ARG A 292 -12.67 13.81 -4.86
CA ARG A 292 -13.55 13.44 -3.72
C ARG A 292 -14.98 13.13 -4.14
N HIS A 293 -15.43 13.78 -5.20
CA HIS A 293 -16.77 13.64 -5.76
C HIS A 293 -16.78 12.76 -7.01
N LEU A 294 -15.77 11.91 -7.20
CA LEU A 294 -15.63 11.13 -8.44
C LEU A 294 -16.80 10.19 -8.69
N GLU A 295 -17.50 9.74 -7.64
CA GLU A 295 -18.71 8.93 -7.76
C GLU A 295 -19.94 9.70 -8.22
N ASP A 296 -19.94 11.04 -8.13
CA ASP A 296 -21.02 11.92 -8.61
C ASP A 296 -20.98 12.13 -10.13
N PHE A 297 -20.02 11.50 -10.81
CA PHE A 297 -19.86 11.50 -12.26
C PHE A 297 -20.08 10.11 -12.84
N VAL A 298 -20.81 10.03 -13.95
CA VAL A 298 -20.88 8.82 -14.79
C VAL A 298 -19.77 8.93 -15.82
N PHE A 299 -18.94 7.89 -15.92
CA PHE A 299 -17.91 7.78 -16.96
C PHE A 299 -18.15 6.52 -17.78
N ILE A 300 -18.34 6.72 -19.08
CA ILE A 300 -18.53 5.65 -20.06
C ILE A 300 -17.25 5.57 -20.88
N LYS A 301 -16.39 4.64 -20.48
CA LYS A 301 -15.10 4.41 -21.15
C LYS A 301 -15.33 3.98 -22.60
N ASP A 302 -14.51 4.53 -23.49
CA ASP A 302 -14.47 4.25 -24.92
C ASP A 302 -15.79 4.56 -25.68
N ALA A 303 -16.71 5.34 -25.09
CA ALA A 303 -17.89 5.83 -25.80
C ALA A 303 -17.52 6.90 -26.82
N GLU A 304 -17.94 6.74 -28.07
CA GLU A 304 -17.66 7.67 -29.17
C GLU A 304 -18.93 8.33 -29.74
N THR A 305 -20.11 7.77 -29.42
CA THR A 305 -21.40 8.18 -29.98
C THR A 305 -22.51 8.24 -28.94
N ASP A 306 -23.58 8.98 -29.22
CA ASP A 306 -24.78 8.98 -28.38
C ASP A 306 -25.41 7.59 -28.31
N GLU A 307 -25.31 6.78 -29.36
CA GLU A 307 -25.75 5.37 -29.35
C GLU A 307 -25.05 4.56 -28.23
N ASP A 308 -23.73 4.76 -28.03
CA ASP A 308 -22.97 4.13 -26.94
C ASP A 308 -23.48 4.56 -25.56
N VAL A 309 -23.78 5.86 -25.40
CA VAL A 309 -24.35 6.43 -24.17
C VAL A 309 -25.72 5.81 -23.87
N GLY A 310 -26.61 5.78 -24.86
CA GLY A 310 -27.93 5.17 -24.72
C GLY A 310 -27.85 3.68 -24.35
N HIS A 311 -26.94 2.92 -24.97
CA HIS A 311 -26.69 1.53 -24.63
C HIS A 311 -26.18 1.35 -23.19
N HIS A 312 -25.26 2.21 -22.73
CA HIS A 312 -24.73 2.15 -21.38
C HIS A 312 -25.83 2.34 -20.33
N PHE A 313 -26.63 3.40 -20.45
CA PHE A 313 -27.66 3.72 -19.46
C PHE A 313 -28.73 2.63 -19.38
N VAL A 314 -29.19 2.10 -20.51
CA VAL A 314 -30.13 0.97 -20.51
C VAL A 314 -29.56 -0.28 -19.84
N SER A 315 -28.24 -0.48 -19.95
CA SER A 315 -27.56 -1.67 -19.42
C SER A 315 -27.24 -1.56 -17.93
N PHE A 316 -26.89 -0.36 -17.45
CA PHE A 316 -26.29 -0.16 -16.13
C PHE A 316 -27.09 0.75 -15.19
N ASP A 317 -27.96 1.62 -15.71
CA ASP A 317 -28.83 2.47 -14.89
C ASP A 317 -30.23 1.82 -14.76
N SER A 318 -30.65 1.63 -13.52
CA SER A 318 -31.94 1.01 -13.19
C SER A 318 -33.16 1.81 -13.68
N GLU A 319 -33.01 3.13 -13.86
CA GLU A 319 -34.09 4.01 -14.34
C GLU A 319 -34.39 3.77 -15.83
N TYR A 320 -33.37 3.44 -16.61
CA TYR A 320 -33.47 3.23 -18.06
C TYR A 320 -33.57 1.76 -18.44
N ARG A 321 -33.56 0.86 -17.46
CA ARG A 321 -33.55 -0.58 -17.70
C ARG A 321 -34.80 -1.03 -18.42
N VAL A 322 -34.60 -1.61 -19.60
CA VAL A 322 -35.69 -2.21 -20.38
C VAL A 322 -35.62 -3.73 -20.38
N SER A 323 -36.72 -4.39 -20.74
CA SER A 323 -36.70 -5.84 -20.94
C SER A 323 -35.92 -6.17 -22.22
N PRO A 324 -35.20 -7.31 -22.28
CA PRO A 324 -34.43 -7.70 -23.47
C PRO A 324 -35.27 -7.76 -24.74
N GLU A 325 -36.56 -8.10 -24.63
CA GLU A 325 -37.49 -8.18 -25.76
C GLU A 325 -37.87 -6.81 -26.34
N LEU A 326 -37.64 -5.73 -25.59
CA LEU A 326 -37.92 -4.36 -26.01
C LEU A 326 -36.67 -3.60 -26.47
N ALA A 327 -35.46 -4.13 -26.21
CA ALA A 327 -34.20 -3.47 -26.53
C ALA A 327 -34.06 -3.16 -28.03
N ASP A 328 -34.48 -4.08 -28.90
CA ASP A 328 -34.43 -3.93 -30.37
C ASP A 328 -35.34 -2.80 -30.91
N TYR A 329 -36.23 -2.25 -30.07
CA TYR A 329 -37.16 -1.18 -30.45
C TYR A 329 -36.74 0.19 -29.91
N ILE A 330 -35.62 0.26 -29.18
CA ILE A 330 -35.12 1.51 -28.61
C ILE A 330 -34.23 2.20 -29.64
N ASP A 331 -34.47 3.48 -29.82
CA ASP A 331 -33.57 4.37 -30.54
C ASP A 331 -32.49 4.84 -29.55
N PHE A 332 -31.38 4.08 -29.48
CA PHE A 332 -30.31 4.33 -28.51
C PHE A 332 -29.57 5.64 -28.78
N ASP A 333 -29.43 6.04 -30.05
CA ASP A 333 -28.84 7.32 -30.44
C ASP A 333 -29.69 8.49 -29.93
N ALA A 334 -31.00 8.46 -30.18
CA ALA A 334 -31.89 9.50 -29.69
C ALA A 334 -31.97 9.54 -28.15
N LEU A 335 -31.95 8.37 -27.49
CA LEU A 335 -31.93 8.27 -26.03
C LEU A 335 -30.63 8.85 -25.46
N GLY A 336 -29.48 8.49 -26.04
CA GLY A 336 -28.18 8.99 -25.61
C GLY A 336 -28.07 10.49 -25.74
N ASN A 337 -28.47 11.07 -26.87
CA ASN A 337 -28.47 12.53 -27.06
C ASN A 337 -29.33 13.23 -26.00
N GLN A 338 -30.51 12.66 -25.69
CA GLN A 338 -31.35 13.22 -24.62
C GLN A 338 -30.67 13.16 -23.24
N ILE A 339 -30.01 12.05 -22.90
CA ILE A 339 -29.27 11.92 -21.64
C ILE A 339 -28.11 12.91 -21.58
N SER A 340 -27.36 13.07 -22.68
CA SER A 340 -26.29 14.06 -22.81
C SER A 340 -26.81 15.47 -22.54
N GLU A 341 -27.97 15.85 -23.08
CA GLU A 341 -28.60 17.16 -22.82
C GLU A 341 -29.08 17.29 -21.36
N ASP A 342 -29.76 16.28 -20.83
CA ASP A 342 -30.40 16.33 -19.50
C ASP A 342 -29.38 16.26 -18.35
N ARG A 343 -28.23 15.60 -18.55
CA ARG A 343 -27.19 15.39 -17.53
C ARG A 343 -25.88 16.15 -17.79
N GLU A 344 -25.95 17.16 -18.66
CA GLU A 344 -24.82 18.01 -19.05
C GLU A 344 -23.62 17.23 -19.61
N GLY A 345 -23.88 16.09 -20.26
CA GLY A 345 -22.85 15.16 -20.72
C GLY A 345 -22.00 15.67 -21.87
N GLN A 346 -20.72 15.26 -21.89
CA GLN A 346 -19.76 15.63 -22.92
C GLN A 346 -18.84 14.44 -23.26
N PHE A 347 -18.48 14.35 -24.54
CA PHE A 347 -17.41 13.46 -25.00
C PHE A 347 -16.04 14.10 -24.71
N VAL A 348 -15.15 13.32 -24.12
CA VAL A 348 -13.80 13.69 -23.71
C VAL A 348 -12.80 12.66 -24.24
N GLU A 349 -11.50 12.88 -24.04
CA GLU A 349 -10.51 11.87 -24.43
C GLU A 349 -10.77 10.55 -23.67
N GLY A 350 -10.97 9.46 -24.42
CA GLY A 350 -11.18 8.13 -23.87
C GLY A 350 -12.60 7.80 -23.44
N GLY A 351 -13.60 8.65 -23.70
CA GLY A 351 -15.00 8.28 -23.54
C GLY A 351 -15.97 9.45 -23.36
N PHE A 352 -17.00 9.22 -22.55
CA PHE A 352 -18.05 10.19 -22.24
C PHE A 352 -18.20 10.39 -20.74
N VAL A 353 -18.40 11.63 -20.31
CA VAL A 353 -18.64 11.99 -18.90
C VAL A 353 -19.93 12.79 -18.80
N CYS A 354 -20.75 12.50 -17.79
CA CYS A 354 -21.87 13.34 -17.38
C CYS A 354 -22.05 13.32 -15.86
N MET A 355 -22.88 14.22 -15.33
CA MET A 355 -23.24 14.19 -13.91
C MET A 355 -24.14 12.98 -13.61
N ASP A 356 -24.02 12.40 -12.41
CA ASP A 356 -25.04 11.51 -11.90
C ASP A 356 -26.30 12.31 -11.49
N SER A 357 -27.44 11.61 -11.40
CA SER A 357 -28.75 12.22 -11.19
C SER A 357 -28.80 13.01 -9.88
N GLY A 358 -29.09 14.32 -9.99
CA GLY A 358 -29.19 15.24 -8.85
C GLY A 358 -27.87 15.85 -8.37
N CYS A 359 -26.75 15.59 -9.05
CA CYS A 359 -25.47 16.21 -8.77
C CYS A 359 -25.24 17.45 -9.66
N SER A 360 -24.35 18.35 -9.22
CA SER A 360 -24.02 19.59 -9.94
C SER A 360 -22.53 19.89 -9.85
N LEU A 361 -21.89 20.12 -11.00
CA LEU A 361 -20.48 20.47 -11.06
C LEU A 361 -20.20 21.80 -10.34
N GLU A 362 -21.07 22.80 -10.51
CA GLU A 362 -20.96 24.10 -9.84
C GLU A 362 -20.92 23.92 -8.31
N MET A 363 -21.81 23.08 -7.75
CA MET A 363 -21.82 22.80 -6.30
C MET A 363 -20.55 22.10 -5.82
N ILE A 364 -19.97 21.21 -6.62
CA ILE A 364 -18.71 20.52 -6.28
C ILE A 364 -17.54 21.51 -6.26
N LEU A 365 -17.49 22.43 -7.22
CA LEU A 365 -16.39 23.40 -7.35
C LEU A 365 -16.51 24.56 -6.35
N ASP A 366 -17.73 24.96 -5.99
CA ASP A 366 -18.00 26.01 -5.01
C ASP A 366 -17.85 25.54 -3.55
N ASP A 367 -17.61 24.24 -3.30
CA ASP A 367 -17.36 23.76 -1.94
C ASP A 367 -16.10 24.42 -1.35
N ASP A 368 -16.28 25.13 -0.22
CA ASP A 368 -15.25 25.89 0.48
C ASP A 368 -14.23 24.94 1.12
N LEU A 369 -13.32 24.47 0.29
CA LEU A 369 -12.18 23.67 0.70
C LEU A 369 -11.14 24.63 1.28
N ASP A 370 -11.22 24.81 2.60
CA ASP A 370 -10.40 25.75 3.37
C ASP A 370 -8.94 25.26 3.50
N LEU A 371 -8.20 25.30 2.38
CA LEU A 371 -6.81 24.82 2.25
C LEU A 371 -5.84 25.54 3.20
N ALA A 372 -6.20 26.75 3.66
CA ALA A 372 -5.36 27.59 4.53
C ALA A 372 -5.39 27.19 6.01
N MET A 373 -6.37 26.40 6.46
CA MET A 373 -6.55 26.03 7.87
C MET A 373 -6.08 24.61 8.22
N ARG A 374 -5.59 23.84 7.23
CA ARG A 374 -5.31 22.40 7.37
C ARG A 374 -3.86 21.99 7.13
N GLY A 375 -2.94 22.96 7.07
CA GLY A 375 -1.50 22.67 7.06
C GLY A 375 -1.07 22.08 8.41
N ILE A 376 -0.91 20.76 8.46
CA ILE A 376 -0.18 20.00 9.50
C ILE A 376 1.07 19.41 8.85
#